data_AF-A0A925CKC0-F1
#
_entry.id   AF-A0A925CKC0-F1
#
_cell.length_a   1.000
_cell.length_b   1.000
_cell.length_c   1.000
_cell.angle_alpha   90.00
_cell.angle_beta   90.00
_cell.angle_gamma   90.00
#
_symmetry.space_group_name_H-M   'P 1'
#
loop_
_entity.id
_entity.type
_entity.pdbx_description
1 polymer ?
#
loop_
_entity_poly.entity_id
_entity_poly.type
_entity_poly.pdbx_seq_one_letter_code
_entity_poly.pdbx_strand_id
1 'polypeptide(L)'
;MRERRWETTSPLTFGQVLAVGERLTALGLKPAGPSKDVICYVEEWTIDSPKDFDQLDAWSTEDVTLIQVREGWRGDFFLLAGAYHTVYQRYQDVGTYCSISHPWRIRDPLQLHDPRSMLWLGFRHAHSFIRVRLQTKEVITPGETRGDTERAQWLEERRTSFLEAITLLELPIETSVNNQQLVLRSVDPSVPFFCSWPDAFGPCQFEYNTADAYEFLVPASKLAATAAPELAGVRAYLTGFSEAALVDFQAIEPTARSAYRCSVHCPLGDLPEIRSVIEPDGRLYSTLCEFQTQELLPECDDASAIIGVVGSHTGFGIEARLNKAPLKDEAMAEWVERLIGHPVTYSPLPAFV
;
A
#
# COMPACT_ATOMS: atom_id res chain seq x y z
N MET A 1 5.99 -4.34 0.29
CA MET A 1 6.41 -4.00 1.65
C MET A 1 7.21 -5.18 2.13
N ARG A 2 8.51 -5.08 1.90
CA ARG A 2 9.54 -6.08 2.25
C ARG A 2 10.36 -5.53 3.41
N GLU A 3 9.69 -4.89 4.35
CA GLU A 3 10.35 -4.00 5.29
C GLU A 3 9.84 -4.27 6.69
N ARG A 4 10.80 -4.33 7.62
CA ARG A 4 10.55 -4.26 9.04
C ARG A 4 10.38 -2.79 9.39
N ARG A 5 9.36 -2.48 10.19
CA ARG A 5 9.01 -1.11 10.54
C ARG A 5 8.98 -0.90 12.05
N TRP A 6 9.59 0.19 12.49
CA TRP A 6 9.44 0.75 13.82
C TRP A 6 8.94 2.19 13.71
N GLU A 7 8.13 2.62 14.67
CA GLU A 7 7.62 3.99 14.72
C GLU A 7 7.69 4.56 16.13
N THR A 8 7.84 5.88 16.22
CA THR A 8 7.81 6.61 17.49
C THR A 8 6.47 6.46 18.19
N THR A 9 6.50 6.23 19.50
CA THR A 9 5.31 5.94 20.32
C THR A 9 4.51 7.18 20.74
N SER A 10 5.08 8.38 20.60
CA SER A 10 4.44 9.64 20.98
C SER A 10 4.59 10.66 19.85
N PRO A 11 3.59 11.53 19.64
CA PRO A 11 3.71 12.60 18.66
C PRO A 11 4.88 13.53 18.95
N LEU A 12 5.55 13.94 17.88
CA LEU A 12 6.65 14.88 17.87
C LEU A 12 6.19 16.21 17.27
N THR A 13 6.83 17.28 17.72
CA THR A 13 6.82 18.56 17.02
C THR A 13 7.75 18.50 15.80
N PHE A 14 7.54 19.37 14.82
CA PHE A 14 8.45 19.43 13.67
C PHE A 14 9.89 19.81 14.07
N GLY A 15 10.07 20.63 15.10
CA GLY A 15 11.40 20.92 15.65
C GLY A 15 12.11 19.68 16.19
N GLN A 16 11.37 18.74 16.80
CA GLN A 16 11.94 17.46 17.23
C GLN A 16 12.30 16.57 16.04
N VAL A 17 11.53 16.57 14.95
CA VAL A 17 11.89 15.89 13.70
C VAL A 17 13.21 16.42 13.15
N LEU A 18 13.41 17.74 13.14
CA LEU A 18 14.68 18.34 12.71
C LEU A 18 15.84 17.94 13.62
N ALA A 19 15.62 17.85 14.93
CA ALA A 19 16.62 17.37 15.88
C ALA A 19 17.01 15.90 15.64
N VAL A 20 16.10 15.05 15.14
CA VAL A 20 16.43 13.69 14.67
C VAL A 20 17.37 13.77 13.47
N GLY A 21 17.13 14.68 12.52
CA GLY A 21 18.06 14.94 11.40
C GLY A 21 19.45 15.37 11.89
N GLU A 22 19.53 16.29 12.85
CA GLU A 22 20.81 16.71 13.44
C GLU A 22 21.55 15.55 14.11
N ARG A 23 20.81 14.68 14.81
CA ARG A 23 21.36 13.46 15.42
C ARG A 23 21.91 12.50 14.36
N LEU A 24 21.16 12.21 13.30
CA LEU A 24 21.62 11.33 12.22
C LEU A 24 22.88 11.91 11.54
N THR A 25 22.94 13.24 11.40
CA THR A 25 24.13 13.93 10.89
C THR A 25 25.34 13.75 11.79
N ALA A 26 25.15 13.85 13.12
CA ALA A 26 26.21 13.62 14.10
C ALA A 26 26.74 12.17 14.09
N LEU A 27 25.94 11.22 13.61
CA LEU A 27 26.34 9.83 13.36
C LEU A 27 27.05 9.63 12.01
N GLY A 28 27.22 10.69 11.21
CA GLY A 28 27.87 10.64 9.90
C GLY A 28 26.92 10.39 8.71
N LEU A 29 25.61 10.29 8.96
CA LEU A 29 24.61 10.10 7.91
C LEU A 29 24.22 11.44 7.24
N LYS A 30 23.41 11.36 6.17
CA LYS A 30 23.06 12.50 5.31
C LYS A 30 21.55 12.74 5.23
N PRO A 31 20.89 13.11 6.33
CA PRO A 31 19.47 13.41 6.32
C PRO A 31 19.16 14.68 5.51
N ALA A 32 17.91 14.82 5.08
CA ALA A 32 17.39 16.02 4.47
C ALA A 32 17.33 17.17 5.48
N GLY A 33 17.88 18.32 5.09
CA GLY A 33 17.72 19.58 5.84
C GLY A 33 16.42 20.31 5.45
N PRO A 34 16.02 21.35 6.20
CA PRO A 34 14.76 22.06 5.97
C PRO A 34 14.57 22.62 4.55
N SER A 35 15.65 23.05 3.90
CA SER A 35 15.61 23.62 2.54
C SER A 35 15.78 22.57 1.44
N LYS A 36 15.99 21.30 1.78
CA LYS A 36 16.17 20.23 0.79
C LYS A 36 14.80 19.85 0.23
N ASP A 37 14.71 19.79 -1.08
CA ASP A 37 13.53 19.29 -1.78
C ASP A 37 13.35 17.80 -1.52
N VAL A 38 12.13 17.42 -1.17
CA VAL A 38 11.71 16.05 -0.83
C VAL A 38 10.38 15.74 -1.50
N ILE A 39 10.11 14.43 -1.67
CA ILE A 39 8.78 13.95 -2.06
C ILE A 39 8.01 13.65 -0.77
N CYS A 40 6.85 14.27 -0.64
CA CYS A 40 5.89 14.09 0.44
C CYS A 40 4.67 13.35 -0.10
N TYR A 41 4.49 12.09 0.29
CA TYR A 41 3.34 11.28 -0.08
C TYR A 41 2.17 11.61 0.84
N VAL A 42 1.08 12.13 0.29
CA VAL A 42 -0.19 12.36 0.99
C VAL A 42 -1.09 11.14 0.79
N GLU A 43 -1.62 10.61 1.87
CA GLU A 43 -2.49 9.43 1.94
C GLU A 43 -3.81 9.78 2.63
N GLU A 44 -4.92 9.28 2.07
CA GLU A 44 -6.28 9.38 2.60
C GLU A 44 -6.71 10.78 3.10
N TRP A 45 -6.32 11.84 2.39
CA TRP A 45 -6.77 13.20 2.72
C TRP A 45 -8.26 13.36 2.41
N THR A 46 -9.14 13.36 3.43
CA THR A 46 -10.59 13.55 3.24
C THR A 46 -10.87 14.93 2.67
N ILE A 47 -11.80 14.98 1.72
CA ILE A 47 -12.30 16.22 1.12
C ILE A 47 -13.82 16.25 1.10
N ASP A 48 -14.40 17.45 1.07
CA ASP A 48 -15.83 17.65 0.86
C ASP A 48 -16.16 17.70 -0.64
N SER A 49 -15.23 18.18 -1.46
CA SER A 49 -15.37 18.37 -2.90
C SER A 49 -14.07 18.06 -3.63
N PRO A 50 -14.10 17.49 -4.86
CA PRO A 50 -12.89 17.32 -5.68
C PRO A 50 -12.04 18.58 -5.85
N LYS A 51 -12.66 19.76 -5.81
CA LYS A 51 -11.96 21.06 -5.89
C LYS A 51 -11.10 21.40 -4.67
N ASP A 52 -11.31 20.71 -3.56
CA ASP A 52 -10.51 20.96 -2.36
C ASP A 52 -9.04 20.61 -2.60
N PHE A 53 -8.72 19.84 -3.65
CA PHE A 53 -7.36 19.59 -4.13
C PHE A 53 -6.58 20.87 -4.41
N ASP A 54 -7.25 21.94 -4.87
CA ASP A 54 -6.64 23.24 -5.18
C ASP A 54 -5.91 23.86 -3.96
N GLN A 55 -6.20 23.39 -2.74
CA GLN A 55 -5.45 23.78 -1.54
C GLN A 55 -3.98 23.36 -1.56
N LEU A 56 -3.59 22.42 -2.44
CA LEU A 56 -2.20 22.02 -2.66
C LEU A 56 -1.54 22.74 -3.85
N ASP A 57 -2.20 23.70 -4.50
CA ASP A 57 -1.68 24.41 -5.69
C ASP A 57 -0.37 25.18 -5.45
N ALA A 58 -0.02 25.42 -4.18
CA ALA A 58 1.26 26.02 -3.81
C ALA A 58 2.46 25.11 -4.14
N TRP A 59 2.24 23.81 -4.35
CA TRP A 59 3.29 22.82 -4.60
C TRP A 59 3.04 22.03 -5.90
N SER A 60 4.10 21.47 -6.45
CA SER A 60 3.99 20.56 -7.59
C SER A 60 3.51 19.18 -7.12
N THR A 61 2.47 18.65 -7.75
CA THR A 61 1.88 17.34 -7.39
C THR A 61 1.98 16.31 -8.51
N GLU A 62 2.14 15.04 -8.15
CA GLU A 62 2.16 13.88 -9.05
C GLU A 62 1.24 12.75 -8.53
N ASP A 63 0.94 11.77 -9.39
CA ASP A 63 0.15 10.57 -9.06
C ASP A 63 -1.22 10.83 -8.40
N VAL A 64 -1.82 11.98 -8.70
CA VAL A 64 -3.08 12.43 -8.10
C VAL A 64 -4.21 11.44 -8.37
N THR A 65 -4.76 10.90 -7.29
CA THR A 65 -5.84 9.91 -7.34
C THR A 65 -6.93 10.29 -6.36
N LEU A 66 -8.16 10.48 -6.85
CA LEU A 66 -9.33 10.55 -5.99
C LEU A 66 -9.73 9.13 -5.57
N ILE A 67 -10.02 8.94 -4.30
CA ILE A 67 -10.47 7.70 -3.70
C ILE A 67 -11.89 7.92 -3.18
N GLN A 68 -12.84 7.09 -3.63
CA GLN A 68 -14.17 7.02 -3.05
C GLN A 68 -14.19 5.85 -2.06
N VAL A 69 -14.31 6.17 -0.78
CA VAL A 69 -14.26 5.23 0.35
C VAL A 69 -15.67 4.98 0.86
N ARG A 70 -16.07 3.71 0.85
CA ARG A 70 -17.35 3.26 1.37
C ARG A 70 -17.16 2.18 2.42
N GLU A 71 -17.25 2.59 3.67
CA GLU A 71 -17.29 1.67 4.80
C GLU A 71 -18.69 1.08 4.97
N GLY A 72 -18.75 -0.14 5.51
CA GLY A 72 -20.02 -0.77 5.83
C GLY A 72 -20.85 -1.20 4.60
N TRP A 73 -20.23 -1.33 3.42
CA TRP A 73 -20.95 -1.60 2.18
C TRP A 73 -21.58 -2.99 2.18
N ARG A 74 -22.81 -3.06 1.65
CA ARG A 74 -23.61 -4.28 1.51
C ARG A 74 -24.43 -4.21 0.23
N GLY A 75 -23.82 -4.62 -0.88
CA GLY A 75 -24.48 -4.62 -2.18
C GLY A 75 -23.99 -5.75 -3.08
N ASP A 76 -24.33 -5.66 -4.36
CA ASP A 76 -23.82 -6.55 -5.40
C ASP A 76 -22.60 -5.92 -6.07
N PHE A 77 -21.46 -6.62 -6.01
CA PHE A 77 -20.20 -6.08 -6.51
C PHE A 77 -20.20 -5.99 -8.04
N PHE A 78 -20.94 -6.85 -8.73
CA PHE A 78 -21.11 -6.79 -10.18
C PHE A 78 -21.80 -5.49 -10.59
N LEU A 79 -22.89 -5.13 -9.90
CA LEU A 79 -23.61 -3.88 -10.18
C LEU A 79 -22.77 -2.65 -9.88
N LEU A 80 -22.03 -2.67 -8.76
CA LEU A 80 -21.13 -1.59 -8.39
C LEU A 80 -20.02 -1.41 -9.44
N ALA A 81 -19.25 -2.45 -9.72
CA ALA A 81 -18.17 -2.40 -10.68
C ALA A 81 -18.66 -2.05 -12.10
N GLY A 82 -19.82 -2.56 -12.50
CA GLY A 82 -20.47 -2.22 -13.77
C GLY A 82 -20.87 -0.75 -13.88
N ALA A 83 -21.33 -0.14 -12.79
CA ALA A 83 -21.62 1.29 -12.75
C ALA A 83 -20.34 2.13 -12.92
N TYR A 84 -19.27 1.80 -12.18
CA TYR A 84 -17.96 2.47 -12.36
C TYR A 84 -17.40 2.27 -13.77
N HIS A 85 -17.51 1.07 -14.33
CA HIS A 85 -17.10 0.79 -15.69
C HIS A 85 -17.89 1.64 -16.71
N THR A 86 -19.19 1.81 -16.52
CA THR A 86 -20.04 2.63 -17.40
C THR A 86 -19.62 4.10 -17.39
N VAL A 87 -19.30 4.65 -16.21
CA VAL A 87 -18.76 6.02 -16.12
C VAL A 87 -17.37 6.10 -16.75
N TYR A 88 -16.49 5.15 -16.43
CA TYR A 88 -15.16 5.04 -17.00
C TYR A 88 -15.17 5.06 -18.53
N GLN A 89 -16.02 4.27 -19.18
CA GLN A 89 -16.11 4.21 -20.65
C GLN A 89 -16.42 5.56 -21.30
N ARG A 90 -17.15 6.45 -20.60
CA ARG A 90 -17.49 7.79 -21.10
C ARG A 90 -16.32 8.78 -21.03
N TYR A 91 -15.40 8.57 -20.09
CA TYR A 91 -14.34 9.54 -19.76
C TYR A 91 -12.92 8.97 -19.90
N GLN A 92 -12.77 7.76 -20.40
CA GLN A 92 -11.45 7.15 -20.55
C GLN A 92 -10.59 7.93 -21.54
N ASP A 93 -9.33 8.09 -21.17
CA ASP A 93 -8.26 8.64 -21.99
C ASP A 93 -6.93 7.99 -21.59
N VAL A 94 -5.88 8.24 -22.37
CA VAL A 94 -4.50 7.90 -22.03
C VAL A 94 -4.16 8.55 -20.68
N GLY A 95 -3.72 7.73 -19.72
CA GLY A 95 -3.40 8.17 -18.36
C GLY A 95 -4.54 8.08 -17.35
N THR A 96 -5.77 7.81 -17.81
CA THR A 96 -6.89 7.53 -16.89
C THR A 96 -6.82 6.10 -16.36
N TYR A 97 -7.19 5.95 -15.08
CA TYR A 97 -7.21 4.66 -14.39
C TYR A 97 -8.35 4.63 -13.36
N CYS A 98 -9.23 3.64 -13.49
CA CYS A 98 -10.29 3.37 -12.52
C CYS A 98 -10.07 1.97 -11.93
N SER A 99 -10.13 1.82 -10.61
CA SER A 99 -10.14 0.49 -10.00
C SER A 99 -10.99 0.45 -8.74
N ILE A 100 -11.70 -0.65 -8.53
CA ILE A 100 -12.56 -0.86 -7.38
C ILE A 100 -11.99 -2.04 -6.59
N SER A 101 -11.71 -1.80 -5.32
CA SER A 101 -11.21 -2.80 -4.39
C SER A 101 -12.30 -3.32 -3.48
N HIS A 102 -12.27 -4.62 -3.19
CA HIS A 102 -13.23 -5.28 -2.32
C HIS A 102 -12.54 -6.39 -1.52
N PRO A 103 -12.90 -6.59 -0.23
CA PRO A 103 -12.40 -7.72 0.53
C PRO A 103 -12.94 -9.04 0.00
N TRP A 104 -12.21 -10.12 0.23
CA TRP A 104 -12.71 -11.48 0.03
C TRP A 104 -12.14 -12.37 1.13
N ARG A 105 -12.76 -13.54 1.30
CA ARG A 105 -12.44 -14.44 2.39
C ARG A 105 -11.95 -15.76 1.86
N ILE A 106 -10.77 -16.16 2.33
CA ILE A 106 -10.20 -17.49 2.15
C ILE A 106 -10.97 -18.44 3.06
N ARG A 107 -11.44 -19.57 2.52
CA ARG A 107 -12.29 -20.52 3.29
C ARG A 107 -11.48 -21.43 4.18
N ASP A 108 -10.29 -21.80 3.76
CA ASP A 108 -9.43 -22.73 4.49
C ASP A 108 -8.89 -22.09 5.78
N PRO A 109 -8.70 -22.88 6.85
CA PRO A 109 -8.09 -22.39 8.07
C PRO A 109 -6.60 -22.06 7.83
N LEU A 110 -6.22 -20.82 8.13
CA LEU A 110 -4.85 -20.32 7.94
C LEU A 110 -4.18 -20.04 9.29
N GLN A 111 -2.94 -20.49 9.45
CA GLN A 111 -2.14 -20.17 10.63
C GLN A 111 -1.26 -18.94 10.39
N LEU A 112 -0.66 -18.81 9.21
CA LEU A 112 0.35 -17.79 8.90
C LEU A 112 -0.20 -16.64 8.05
N HIS A 113 -1.33 -16.88 7.37
CA HIS A 113 -2.06 -15.89 6.57
C HIS A 113 -3.30 -15.35 7.27
N ASP A 114 -3.70 -14.13 6.91
CA ASP A 114 -5.00 -13.58 7.32
C ASP A 114 -6.09 -14.17 6.41
N PRO A 115 -7.21 -14.69 6.95
CA PRO A 115 -8.32 -15.18 6.14
C PRO A 115 -8.97 -14.08 5.27
N ARG A 116 -8.82 -12.80 5.62
CA ARG A 116 -9.32 -11.66 4.84
C ARG A 116 -8.23 -11.12 3.93
N SER A 117 -8.52 -11.12 2.64
CA SER A 117 -7.65 -10.65 1.57
C SER A 117 -8.39 -9.62 0.72
N MET A 118 -7.71 -9.00 -0.26
CA MET A 118 -8.33 -8.01 -1.13
C MET A 118 -8.21 -8.40 -2.60
N LEU A 119 -9.23 -8.01 -3.35
CA LEU A 119 -9.21 -7.99 -4.80
C LEU A 119 -9.35 -6.55 -5.30
N TRP A 120 -8.77 -6.26 -6.45
CA TRP A 120 -9.05 -5.07 -7.24
C TRP A 120 -9.49 -5.51 -8.61
N LEU A 121 -10.59 -4.95 -9.08
CA LEU A 121 -10.97 -4.95 -10.48
C LEU A 121 -10.68 -3.56 -11.03
N GLY A 122 -9.88 -3.44 -12.08
CA GLY A 122 -9.63 -2.13 -12.67
C GLY A 122 -9.62 -2.11 -14.18
N PHE A 123 -9.78 -0.88 -14.67
CA PHE A 123 -10.02 -0.50 -16.04
C PHE A 123 -8.99 0.56 -16.44
N ARG A 124 -8.32 0.30 -17.55
CA ARG A 124 -7.37 1.21 -18.21
C ARG A 124 -7.70 1.29 -19.69
N HIS A 125 -7.20 2.33 -20.35
CA HIS A 125 -7.53 2.60 -21.75
C HIS A 125 -7.28 1.39 -22.67
N ALA A 126 -6.26 0.59 -22.41
CA ALA A 126 -5.86 -0.54 -23.26
C ALA A 126 -6.21 -1.93 -22.71
N HIS A 127 -6.59 -2.06 -21.44
CA HIS A 127 -6.83 -3.35 -20.81
C HIS A 127 -7.62 -3.20 -19.51
N SER A 128 -8.25 -4.30 -19.09
CA SER A 128 -8.69 -4.48 -17.72
C SER A 128 -7.74 -5.40 -16.97
N PHE A 129 -7.75 -5.31 -15.65
CA PHE A 129 -6.96 -6.17 -14.80
C PHE A 129 -7.76 -6.64 -13.60
N ILE A 130 -7.39 -7.81 -13.11
CA ILE A 130 -7.76 -8.27 -11.79
C ILE A 130 -6.50 -8.51 -10.98
N ARG A 131 -6.48 -7.92 -9.77
CA ARG A 131 -5.37 -8.07 -8.83
C ARG A 131 -5.90 -8.71 -7.57
N VAL A 132 -5.20 -9.72 -7.08
CA VAL A 132 -5.50 -10.37 -5.80
C VAL A 132 -4.30 -10.21 -4.90
N ARG A 133 -4.53 -9.69 -3.70
CA ARG A 133 -3.50 -9.56 -2.66
C ARG A 133 -3.87 -10.37 -1.43
N LEU A 134 -2.98 -11.29 -1.08
CA LEU A 134 -3.00 -12.04 0.17
C LEU A 134 -2.28 -11.27 1.27
N GLN A 135 -2.68 -11.54 2.51
CA GLN A 135 -2.10 -10.94 3.70
C GLN A 135 -1.51 -12.00 4.60
N THR A 136 -0.42 -11.64 5.28
CA THR A 136 0.26 -12.49 6.26
C THR A 136 0.17 -11.86 7.64
N LYS A 137 0.21 -12.69 8.68
CA LYS A 137 0.24 -12.21 10.07
C LYS A 137 1.60 -11.64 10.45
N GLU A 138 2.66 -12.03 9.73
CA GLU A 138 4.01 -11.54 9.91
C GLU A 138 4.66 -11.17 8.57
N VAL A 139 5.62 -10.24 8.61
CA VAL A 139 6.51 -9.91 7.49
C VAL A 139 7.93 -10.36 7.83
N ILE A 140 8.46 -11.31 7.06
CA ILE A 140 9.84 -11.81 7.08
C ILE A 140 10.43 -11.53 5.71
N THR A 141 11.43 -10.66 5.69
CA THR A 141 12.00 -10.16 4.45
C THR A 141 12.90 -11.20 3.78
N PRO A 142 13.17 -11.09 2.46
CA PRO A 142 14.08 -12.00 1.78
C PRO A 142 15.45 -12.08 2.48
N GLY A 143 15.95 -13.30 2.67
CA GLY A 143 17.25 -13.57 3.26
C GLY A 143 17.25 -13.74 4.79
N GLU A 144 16.14 -13.47 5.47
CA GLU A 144 16.00 -13.79 6.90
C GLU A 144 15.66 -15.27 7.12
N THR A 145 16.28 -15.88 8.14
CA THR A 145 16.15 -17.31 8.45
C THR A 145 15.12 -17.61 9.56
N ARG A 146 14.60 -16.59 10.25
CA ARG A 146 13.68 -16.79 11.39
C ARG A 146 12.36 -17.49 11.02
N GLY A 147 11.95 -17.39 9.76
CA GLY A 147 10.77 -18.09 9.22
C GLY A 147 11.05 -19.47 8.63
N ASP A 148 12.30 -19.94 8.60
CA ASP A 148 12.67 -21.14 7.83
C ASP A 148 11.95 -22.41 8.31
N THR A 149 11.65 -22.51 9.60
CA THR A 149 10.94 -23.65 10.17
C THR A 149 9.49 -23.73 9.68
N GLU A 150 8.86 -22.58 9.40
CA GLU A 150 7.46 -22.48 8.96
C GLU A 150 7.33 -22.33 7.43
N ARG A 151 8.46 -22.22 6.71
CA ARG A 151 8.50 -21.91 5.26
C ARG A 151 7.67 -22.85 4.39
N ALA A 152 7.72 -24.15 4.67
CA ALA A 152 6.95 -25.13 3.91
C ALA A 152 5.44 -24.92 4.08
N GLN A 153 4.98 -24.71 5.32
CA GLN A 153 3.58 -24.44 5.61
C GLN A 153 3.13 -23.12 5.01
N TRP A 154 3.94 -22.08 5.14
CA TRP A 154 3.65 -20.77 4.57
C TRP A 154 3.49 -20.81 3.05
N LEU A 155 4.39 -21.49 2.33
CA LEU A 155 4.28 -21.67 0.89
C LEU A 155 3.01 -22.42 0.51
N GLU A 156 2.62 -23.45 1.26
CA GLU A 156 1.42 -24.22 0.96
C GLU A 156 0.14 -23.43 1.26
N GLU A 157 0.04 -22.75 2.42
CA GLU A 157 -1.09 -21.86 2.71
C GLU A 157 -1.27 -20.79 1.62
N ARG A 158 -0.16 -20.18 1.19
CA ARG A 158 -0.16 -19.19 0.13
C ARG A 158 -0.60 -19.77 -1.21
N ARG A 159 -0.03 -20.91 -1.58
CA ARG A 159 -0.35 -21.61 -2.83
C ARG A 159 -1.84 -21.93 -2.88
N THR A 160 -2.36 -22.55 -1.83
CA THR A 160 -3.78 -22.89 -1.70
C THR A 160 -4.67 -21.66 -1.75
N SER A 161 -4.31 -20.57 -1.04
CA SER A 161 -5.07 -19.33 -1.07
C SER A 161 -5.12 -18.69 -2.45
N PHE A 162 -4.00 -18.68 -3.19
CA PHE A 162 -4.00 -18.20 -4.58
C PHE A 162 -4.75 -19.14 -5.51
N LEU A 163 -4.63 -20.46 -5.36
CA LEU A 163 -5.40 -21.43 -6.15
C LEU A 163 -6.90 -21.25 -5.96
N GLU A 164 -7.35 -20.96 -4.74
CA GLU A 164 -8.76 -20.65 -4.47
C GLU A 164 -9.20 -19.42 -5.27
N ALA A 165 -8.44 -18.32 -5.19
CA ALA A 165 -8.75 -17.11 -5.96
C ALA A 165 -8.71 -17.38 -7.48
N ILE A 166 -7.68 -18.04 -7.99
CA ILE A 166 -7.52 -18.39 -9.41
C ILE A 166 -8.70 -19.23 -9.90
N THR A 167 -9.14 -20.20 -9.10
CA THR A 167 -10.26 -21.08 -9.45
C THR A 167 -11.59 -20.32 -9.49
N LEU A 168 -11.87 -19.49 -8.48
CA LEU A 168 -13.10 -18.68 -8.43
C LEU A 168 -13.15 -17.62 -9.53
N LEU A 169 -11.99 -17.10 -9.89
CA LEU A 169 -11.84 -16.12 -10.96
C LEU A 169 -11.74 -16.76 -12.36
N GLU A 170 -11.67 -18.09 -12.44
CA GLU A 170 -11.54 -18.85 -13.69
C GLU A 170 -10.31 -18.42 -14.52
N LEU A 171 -9.20 -18.06 -13.85
CA LEU A 171 -8.01 -17.53 -14.51
C LEU A 171 -7.11 -18.64 -15.05
N PRO A 172 -6.51 -18.47 -16.24
CA PRO A 172 -5.57 -19.44 -16.82
C PRO A 172 -4.18 -19.27 -16.20
N ILE A 173 -4.06 -19.51 -14.90
CA ILE A 173 -2.82 -19.38 -14.12
C ILE A 173 -2.45 -20.74 -13.52
N GLU A 174 -1.23 -21.18 -13.75
CA GLU A 174 -0.63 -22.34 -13.12
C GLU A 174 0.17 -21.96 -11.88
N THR A 175 0.24 -22.88 -10.92
CA THR A 175 1.02 -22.70 -9.69
C THR A 175 2.03 -23.83 -9.53
N SER A 176 3.22 -23.52 -9.03
CA SER A 176 4.25 -24.50 -8.69
C SER A 176 5.13 -23.98 -7.56
N VAL A 177 5.77 -24.88 -6.81
CA VAL A 177 6.81 -24.50 -5.84
C VAL A 177 8.16 -24.89 -6.42
N ASN A 178 9.06 -23.92 -6.59
CA ASN A 178 10.41 -24.14 -7.10
C ASN A 178 11.41 -23.39 -6.20
N ASN A 179 12.49 -24.05 -5.79
CA ASN A 179 13.54 -23.47 -4.94
C ASN A 179 12.98 -22.76 -3.69
N GLN A 180 11.99 -23.36 -3.01
CA GLN A 180 11.31 -22.79 -1.85
C GLN A 180 10.62 -21.44 -2.13
N GLN A 181 10.16 -21.23 -3.35
CA GLN A 181 9.41 -20.06 -3.78
C GLN A 181 8.14 -20.49 -4.51
N LEU A 182 7.04 -19.77 -4.29
CA LEU A 182 5.79 -20.01 -5.03
C LEU A 182 5.84 -19.31 -6.39
N VAL A 183 5.82 -20.08 -7.47
CA VAL A 183 5.79 -19.53 -8.82
C VAL A 183 4.36 -19.60 -9.36
N LEU A 184 3.82 -18.45 -9.74
CA LEU A 184 2.58 -18.32 -10.51
C LEU A 184 2.94 -17.97 -11.96
N ARG A 185 2.28 -18.60 -12.94
CA ARG A 185 2.50 -18.32 -14.38
C ARG A 185 1.20 -18.31 -15.15
N SER A 186 1.02 -17.34 -16.04
CA SER A 186 -0.03 -17.42 -17.05
C SER A 186 0.23 -18.60 -17.99
N VAL A 187 -0.82 -19.34 -18.34
CA VAL A 187 -0.77 -20.37 -19.39
C VAL A 187 -0.50 -19.74 -20.76
N ASP A 188 -0.99 -18.51 -20.97
CA ASP A 188 -0.67 -17.70 -22.15
C ASP A 188 0.48 -16.72 -21.83
N PRO A 189 1.70 -16.94 -22.36
CA PRO A 189 2.84 -16.05 -22.10
C PRO A 189 2.73 -14.69 -22.80
N SER A 190 1.78 -14.51 -23.73
CA SER A 190 1.54 -13.21 -24.39
C SER A 190 0.75 -12.24 -23.51
N VAL A 191 0.03 -12.76 -22.51
CA VAL A 191 -0.74 -11.96 -21.56
C VAL A 191 0.20 -11.41 -20.47
N PRO A 192 0.24 -10.08 -20.25
CA PRO A 192 0.99 -9.51 -19.15
C PRO A 192 0.49 -10.05 -17.82
N PHE A 193 1.41 -10.67 -17.08
CA PHE A 193 1.16 -11.22 -15.76
C PHE A 193 2.23 -10.74 -14.79
N PHE A 194 1.80 -10.17 -13.68
CA PHE A 194 2.68 -9.73 -12.61
C PHE A 194 2.43 -10.57 -11.37
N CYS A 195 3.48 -11.16 -10.82
CA CYS A 195 3.44 -11.79 -9.50
C CYS A 195 4.56 -11.19 -8.65
N SER A 196 4.18 -10.66 -7.50
CA SER A 196 5.11 -10.07 -6.55
C SER A 196 5.44 -11.05 -5.43
N TRP A 197 6.72 -11.14 -5.09
CA TRP A 197 7.24 -11.64 -3.80
C TRP A 197 6.91 -13.11 -3.50
N PRO A 198 7.34 -14.03 -4.38
CA PRO A 198 7.18 -15.47 -4.15
C PRO A 198 8.07 -16.00 -3.01
N ASP A 199 9.04 -15.21 -2.54
CA ASP A 199 10.17 -15.60 -1.70
C ASP A 199 10.20 -14.99 -0.28
N ALA A 200 9.37 -13.98 -0.03
CA ALA A 200 9.28 -13.25 1.24
C ALA A 200 7.97 -13.56 1.96
N PHE A 201 8.01 -13.83 3.27
CA PHE A 201 6.81 -13.92 4.10
C PHE A 201 6.30 -12.49 4.28
N GLY A 202 5.13 -12.20 3.74
CA GLY A 202 4.64 -10.83 3.63
C GLY A 202 3.45 -10.77 2.71
N PRO A 203 2.78 -9.61 2.60
CA PRO A 203 1.70 -9.44 1.64
C PRO A 203 2.17 -9.83 0.25
N CYS A 204 1.38 -10.56 -0.51
CA CYS A 204 1.79 -11.04 -1.83
C CYS A 204 0.62 -10.82 -2.77
N GLN A 205 0.89 -10.44 -4.01
CA GLN A 205 -0.16 -10.23 -5.00
C GLN A 205 0.23 -10.75 -6.37
N PHE A 206 -0.80 -11.15 -7.12
CA PHE A 206 -0.72 -11.23 -8.57
C PHE A 206 -1.65 -10.20 -9.21
N GLU A 207 -1.34 -9.84 -10.45
CA GLU A 207 -2.20 -9.09 -11.36
C GLU A 207 -2.23 -9.80 -12.71
N TYR A 208 -3.45 -10.03 -13.20
CA TYR A 208 -3.71 -10.66 -14.49
C TYR A 208 -4.52 -9.70 -15.37
N ASN A 209 -4.08 -9.54 -16.61
CA ASN A 209 -4.60 -8.53 -17.54
C ASN A 209 -5.37 -9.17 -18.69
N THR A 210 -6.31 -8.43 -19.25
CA THR A 210 -6.99 -8.81 -20.50
C THR A 210 -7.39 -7.58 -21.31
N ALA A 211 -7.49 -7.74 -22.62
CA ALA A 211 -7.98 -6.69 -23.51
C ALA A 211 -9.51 -6.52 -23.45
N ASP A 212 -10.25 -7.54 -22.97
CA ASP A 212 -11.71 -7.45 -22.84
C ASP A 212 -12.09 -6.65 -21.57
N ALA A 213 -12.77 -5.52 -21.77
CA ALA A 213 -13.18 -4.64 -20.68
C ALA A 213 -14.20 -5.26 -19.71
N TYR A 214 -14.88 -6.35 -20.10
CA TYR A 214 -15.96 -6.95 -19.33
C TYR A 214 -15.59 -8.29 -18.68
N GLU A 215 -14.50 -8.92 -19.12
CA GLU A 215 -14.15 -10.31 -18.77
C GLU A 215 -14.16 -10.58 -17.26
N PHE A 216 -13.65 -9.63 -16.47
CA PHE A 216 -13.51 -9.83 -15.02
C PHE A 216 -14.72 -9.38 -14.19
N LEU A 217 -15.76 -8.75 -14.77
CA LEU A 217 -16.90 -8.25 -13.99
C LEU A 217 -17.61 -9.38 -13.23
N VAL A 218 -17.95 -10.46 -13.93
CA VAL A 218 -18.62 -11.62 -13.32
C VAL A 218 -17.65 -12.39 -12.40
N PRO A 219 -16.45 -12.79 -12.82
CA PRO A 219 -15.51 -13.49 -11.94
C PRO A 219 -15.18 -12.72 -10.65
N ALA A 220 -14.91 -11.41 -10.73
CA ALA A 220 -14.61 -10.59 -9.56
C ALA A 220 -15.78 -10.57 -8.57
N SER A 221 -17.02 -10.55 -9.06
CA SER A 221 -18.21 -10.61 -8.19
C SER A 221 -18.33 -11.94 -7.43
N LYS A 222 -17.93 -13.06 -8.04
CA LYS A 222 -17.89 -14.37 -7.37
C LYS A 222 -16.90 -14.36 -6.21
N LEU A 223 -15.71 -13.79 -6.43
CA LEU A 223 -14.70 -13.68 -5.39
C LEU A 223 -15.13 -12.71 -4.27
N ALA A 224 -15.67 -11.54 -4.63
CA ALA A 224 -16.19 -10.56 -3.68
C ALA A 224 -17.30 -11.13 -2.78
N ALA A 225 -18.18 -11.99 -3.33
CA ALA A 225 -19.26 -12.61 -2.60
C ALA A 225 -18.79 -13.52 -1.45
N THR A 226 -17.54 -13.98 -1.44
CA THR A 226 -16.98 -14.77 -0.34
C THR A 226 -16.82 -13.98 0.96
N ALA A 227 -16.80 -12.65 0.91
CA ALA A 227 -16.75 -11.81 2.10
C ALA A 227 -18.07 -11.79 2.90
N ALA A 228 -19.19 -12.20 2.30
CA ALA A 228 -20.49 -12.21 2.97
C ALA A 228 -20.48 -13.17 4.18
N PRO A 229 -21.22 -12.86 5.26
CA PRO A 229 -22.17 -11.76 5.43
C PRO A 229 -21.55 -10.47 6.01
N GLU A 230 -20.21 -10.37 6.11
CA GLU A 230 -19.54 -9.23 6.72
C GLU A 230 -19.73 -7.96 5.88
N LEU A 231 -19.77 -6.80 6.55
CA LEU A 231 -19.81 -5.53 5.86
C LEU A 231 -18.44 -5.23 5.24
N ALA A 232 -18.42 -4.88 3.97
CA ALA A 232 -17.18 -4.64 3.22
C ALA A 232 -16.74 -3.17 3.32
N GLY A 233 -15.43 -2.96 3.41
CA GLY A 233 -14.82 -1.66 3.10
C GLY A 233 -14.45 -1.64 1.62
N VAL A 234 -15.15 -0.83 0.84
CA VAL A 234 -14.95 -0.71 -0.60
C VAL A 234 -14.25 0.61 -0.91
N ARG A 235 -13.26 0.56 -1.79
CA ARG A 235 -12.55 1.76 -2.27
C ARG A 235 -12.50 1.78 -3.78
N ALA A 236 -12.91 2.88 -4.40
CA ALA A 236 -12.69 3.12 -5.82
C ALA A 236 -11.59 4.17 -6.00
N TYR A 237 -10.61 3.89 -6.85
CA TYR A 237 -9.46 4.74 -7.14
C TYR A 237 -9.62 5.30 -8.55
N LEU A 238 -9.60 6.63 -8.66
CA LEU A 238 -9.90 7.40 -9.85
C LEU A 238 -8.71 8.33 -10.13
N THR A 239 -7.86 7.94 -11.07
CA THR A 239 -6.64 8.67 -11.45
C THR A 239 -6.79 9.26 -12.84
N GLY A 240 -6.36 10.52 -13.02
CA GLY A 240 -6.30 11.17 -14.33
C GLY A 240 -7.64 11.67 -14.90
N PHE A 241 -8.72 11.64 -14.12
CA PHE A 241 -10.03 12.13 -14.57
C PHE A 241 -10.20 13.63 -14.33
N SER A 242 -10.93 14.30 -15.22
CA SER A 242 -11.34 15.70 -15.04
C SER A 242 -12.37 15.84 -13.91
N GLU A 243 -12.50 17.03 -13.34
CA GLU A 243 -13.51 17.32 -12.32
C GLU A 243 -14.94 16.93 -12.76
N ALA A 244 -15.29 17.21 -14.01
CA ALA A 244 -16.60 16.86 -14.56
C ALA A 244 -16.83 15.33 -14.55
N ALA A 245 -15.80 14.54 -14.84
CA ALA A 245 -15.87 13.09 -14.76
C ALA A 245 -15.97 12.60 -13.30
N LEU A 246 -15.25 13.24 -12.37
CA LEU A 246 -15.30 12.89 -10.94
C LEU A 246 -16.70 13.11 -10.34
N VAL A 247 -17.44 14.14 -10.77
CA VAL A 247 -18.85 14.35 -10.39
C VAL A 247 -19.73 13.17 -10.82
N ASP A 248 -19.54 12.69 -12.04
CA ASP A 248 -20.29 11.54 -12.57
C ASP A 248 -19.96 10.24 -11.82
N PHE A 249 -18.72 10.04 -11.39
CA PHE A 249 -18.35 8.92 -10.52
C PHE A 249 -19.00 9.03 -9.14
N GLN A 250 -19.07 10.23 -8.57
CA GLN A 250 -19.71 10.46 -7.26
C GLN A 250 -21.21 10.13 -7.26
N ALA A 251 -21.88 10.22 -8.41
CA ALA A 251 -23.28 9.83 -8.54
C ALA A 251 -23.53 8.31 -8.37
N ILE A 252 -22.50 7.47 -8.52
CA ILE A 252 -22.62 6.00 -8.35
C ILE A 252 -22.86 5.66 -6.88
N GLU A 253 -22.09 6.27 -5.98
CA GLU A 253 -22.17 6.08 -4.53
C GLU A 253 -22.19 7.45 -3.83
N PRO A 254 -23.34 8.14 -3.78
CA PRO A 254 -23.42 9.51 -3.23
C PRO A 254 -23.07 9.62 -1.75
N THR A 255 -22.97 8.49 -1.06
CA THR A 255 -22.65 8.41 0.38
C THR A 255 -21.23 7.91 0.65
N ALA A 256 -20.43 7.70 -0.40
CA ALA A 256 -19.01 7.45 -0.25
C ALA A 256 -18.29 8.74 0.15
N ARG A 257 -17.35 8.63 1.07
CA ARG A 257 -16.43 9.71 1.41
C ARG A 257 -15.40 9.84 0.30
N SER A 258 -15.07 11.07 -0.07
CA SER A 258 -13.99 11.36 -1.00
C SER A 258 -12.69 11.61 -0.25
N ALA A 259 -11.59 11.08 -0.77
CA ALA A 259 -10.25 11.38 -0.27
C ALA A 259 -9.22 11.44 -1.40
N TYR A 260 -8.21 12.29 -1.29
CA TYR A 260 -7.09 12.29 -2.22
C TYR A 260 -5.88 11.51 -1.69
N ARG A 261 -5.12 10.96 -2.64
CA ARG A 261 -3.70 10.65 -2.46
C ARG A 261 -2.90 11.27 -3.60
N CYS A 262 -1.69 11.71 -3.30
CA CYS A 262 -0.76 12.27 -4.28
C CYS A 262 0.66 12.28 -3.72
N SER A 263 1.62 12.55 -4.60
CA SER A 263 2.98 12.94 -4.24
C SER A 263 3.10 14.46 -4.35
N VAL A 264 3.64 15.12 -3.34
CA VAL A 264 3.89 16.57 -3.31
C VAL A 264 5.40 16.81 -3.28
N HIS A 265 5.92 17.58 -4.23
CA HIS A 265 7.32 18.01 -4.26
C HIS A 265 7.46 19.32 -3.49
N CYS A 266 8.22 19.30 -2.41
CA CYS A 266 8.34 20.43 -1.50
C CYS A 266 9.67 20.43 -0.73
N PRO A 267 10.16 21.59 -0.27
CA PRO A 267 11.15 21.64 0.80
C PRO A 267 10.66 20.88 2.04
N LEU A 268 11.56 20.16 2.73
CA LEU A 268 11.23 19.47 3.97
C LEU A 268 10.59 20.43 5.01
N GLY A 269 11.00 21.69 5.02
CA GLY A 269 10.46 22.73 5.90
C GLY A 269 8.97 23.04 5.70
N ASP A 270 8.39 22.66 4.57
CA ASP A 270 6.99 22.93 4.22
C ASP A 270 6.03 21.83 4.73
N LEU A 271 6.55 20.71 5.24
CA LEU A 271 5.73 19.62 5.78
C LEU A 271 4.69 20.08 6.83
N PRO A 272 4.96 21.04 7.75
CA PRO A 272 3.95 21.57 8.65
C PRO A 272 2.78 22.27 7.95
N GLU A 273 3.04 22.96 6.85
CA GLU A 273 2.00 23.64 6.07
C GLU A 273 1.14 22.62 5.32
N ILE A 274 1.78 21.67 4.62
CA ILE A 274 1.10 20.55 3.95
C ILE A 274 0.26 19.75 4.95
N ARG A 275 0.81 19.44 6.13
CA ARG A 275 0.08 18.75 7.22
C ARG A 275 -1.19 19.51 7.60
N SER A 276 -1.12 20.84 7.67
CA SER A 276 -2.24 21.68 8.07
C SER A 276 -3.33 21.72 6.99
N VAL A 277 -2.96 21.62 5.71
CA VAL A 277 -3.93 21.51 4.60
C VAL A 277 -4.70 20.18 4.65
N ILE A 278 -4.01 19.09 5.02
CA ILE A 278 -4.60 17.74 5.04
C ILE A 278 -5.21 17.37 6.40
N GLU A 279 -5.46 18.33 7.29
CA GLU A 279 -6.20 18.10 8.53
C GLU A 279 -7.73 18.17 8.29
N PRO A 280 -8.57 17.52 9.12
CA PRO A 280 -8.20 16.65 10.24
C PRO A 280 -7.86 15.22 9.81
N ASP A 281 -8.20 14.86 8.57
CA ASP A 281 -8.03 13.52 8.03
C ASP A 281 -6.99 13.54 6.92
N GLY A 282 -5.93 12.76 7.10
CA GLY A 282 -4.85 12.68 6.14
C GLY A 282 -3.57 12.27 6.85
N ARG A 283 -2.72 11.58 6.09
CA ARG A 283 -1.38 11.21 6.53
C ARG A 283 -0.40 11.66 5.48
N LEU A 284 0.71 12.24 5.90
CA LEU A 284 1.84 12.45 5.03
C LEU A 284 3.02 11.58 5.41
N TYR A 285 3.82 11.19 4.43
CA TYR A 285 5.08 10.49 4.61
C TYR A 285 6.14 11.12 3.72
N SER A 286 7.31 11.43 4.28
CA SER A 286 8.47 11.85 3.49
C SER A 286 9.75 11.20 4.02
N THR A 287 10.71 10.93 3.13
CA THR A 287 12.00 10.36 3.55
C THR A 287 12.89 11.44 4.15
N LEU A 288 13.30 11.25 5.40
CA LEU A 288 14.31 12.09 6.06
C LEU A 288 15.72 11.63 5.69
N CYS A 289 16.01 10.33 5.75
CA CYS A 289 17.35 9.80 5.50
C CYS A 289 17.29 8.37 4.95
N GLU A 290 18.20 8.03 4.07
CA GLU A 290 18.43 6.65 3.61
C GLU A 290 19.91 6.33 3.76
N PHE A 291 20.24 5.11 4.19
CA PHE A 291 21.62 4.68 4.41
C PHE A 291 21.74 3.16 4.41
N GLN A 292 22.97 2.65 4.28
CA GLN A 292 23.29 1.24 4.51
C GLN A 292 23.67 1.04 5.96
N THR A 293 23.12 0.03 6.64
CA THR A 293 23.34 -0.14 8.08
C THR A 293 24.80 -0.41 8.42
N GLN A 294 25.62 -0.91 7.49
CA GLN A 294 27.07 -1.04 7.68
C GLN A 294 27.79 0.29 7.94
N GLU A 295 27.22 1.42 7.56
CA GLU A 295 27.77 2.74 7.91
C GLU A 295 27.81 2.96 9.44
N LEU A 296 26.90 2.32 10.18
CA LEU A 296 26.80 2.42 11.64
C LEU A 296 27.10 1.09 12.36
N LEU A 297 26.96 -0.04 11.68
CA LEU A 297 27.14 -1.40 12.17
C LEU A 297 28.09 -2.18 11.24
N PRO A 298 29.38 -1.82 11.16
CA PRO A 298 30.31 -2.34 10.15
C PRO A 298 30.55 -3.86 10.24
N GLU A 299 30.35 -4.45 11.42
CA GLU A 299 30.57 -5.88 11.69
C GLU A 299 29.29 -6.71 11.57
N CYS A 300 28.17 -6.11 11.12
CA CYS A 300 26.87 -6.77 11.02
C CYS A 300 26.45 -6.96 9.56
N ASP A 301 25.39 -7.76 9.38
CA ASP A 301 24.77 -7.93 8.07
C ASP A 301 24.25 -6.58 7.57
N ASP A 302 24.50 -6.28 6.29
CA ASP A 302 24.12 -5.00 5.71
C ASP A 302 22.65 -4.96 5.33
N ALA A 303 21.92 -3.93 5.73
CA ALA A 303 20.54 -3.67 5.37
C ALA A 303 20.38 -2.25 4.82
N SER A 304 19.46 -2.07 3.88
CA SER A 304 19.00 -0.73 3.51
C SER A 304 18.04 -0.24 4.57
N ALA A 305 18.32 0.93 5.14
CA ALA A 305 17.48 1.59 6.13
C ALA A 305 16.95 2.93 5.60
N ILE A 306 15.68 3.20 5.86
CA ILE A 306 15.01 4.46 5.57
C ILE A 306 14.46 5.01 6.89
N ILE A 307 14.81 6.25 7.20
CA ILE A 307 14.17 7.04 8.26
C ILE A 307 13.20 8.00 7.58
N GLY A 308 11.91 7.82 7.84
CA GLY A 308 10.83 8.63 7.31
C GLY A 308 10.21 9.53 8.38
N VAL A 309 9.71 10.69 7.94
CA VAL A 309 8.83 11.57 8.70
C VAL A 309 7.40 11.21 8.37
N VAL A 310 6.58 10.99 9.39
CA VAL A 310 5.14 10.81 9.25
C VAL A 310 4.44 12.03 9.84
N GLY A 311 3.45 12.58 9.16
CA GLY A 311 2.59 13.65 9.68
C GLY A 311 1.13 13.22 9.69
N SER A 312 0.40 13.61 10.74
CA SER A 312 -1.05 13.41 10.89
C SER A 312 -1.65 14.54 11.74
N HIS A 313 -2.96 14.55 11.98
CA HIS A 313 -3.58 15.51 12.90
C HIS A 313 -3.00 15.49 14.32
N THR A 314 -2.45 14.35 14.77
CA THR A 314 -1.85 14.23 16.11
C THR A 314 -0.49 14.90 16.25
N GLY A 315 0.13 15.28 15.12
CA GLY A 315 1.49 15.82 15.04
C GLY A 315 2.36 15.02 14.08
N PHE A 316 3.66 15.04 14.32
CA PHE A 316 4.63 14.27 13.54
C PHE A 316 5.08 13.00 14.27
N GLY A 317 5.71 12.10 13.53
CA GLY A 317 6.40 10.93 14.06
C GLY A 317 7.58 10.56 13.17
N ILE A 318 8.43 9.66 13.66
CA ILE A 318 9.51 9.06 12.87
C ILE A 318 9.21 7.59 12.66
N GLU A 319 9.44 7.14 11.44
CA GLU A 319 9.32 5.76 11.03
C GLU A 319 10.68 5.24 10.53
N ALA A 320 11.16 4.12 11.06
CA ALA A 320 12.34 3.43 10.53
C ALA A 320 11.90 2.17 9.78
N ARG A 321 12.26 2.08 8.50
CA ARG A 321 12.01 0.93 7.62
C ARG A 321 13.33 0.27 7.26
N LEU A 322 13.41 -1.05 7.41
CA LEU A 322 14.59 -1.83 7.04
C LEU A 322 14.22 -3.01 6.16
N ASN A 323 14.97 -3.23 5.07
CA ASN A 323 14.73 -4.36 4.17
C ASN A 323 15.09 -5.74 4.77
N LYS A 324 15.81 -5.78 5.89
CA LYS A 324 16.03 -6.92 6.78
C LYS A 324 16.61 -6.45 8.11
N ALA A 325 16.65 -7.30 9.12
CA ALA A 325 17.30 -6.98 10.38
C ALA A 325 18.83 -7.16 10.31
N PRO A 326 19.64 -6.11 10.56
CA PRO A 326 21.10 -6.24 10.71
C PRO A 326 21.52 -6.82 12.07
N LEU A 327 20.60 -6.84 13.06
CA LEU A 327 20.81 -7.32 14.41
C LEU A 327 19.75 -8.38 14.78
N LYS A 328 19.98 -9.08 15.90
CA LYS A 328 18.96 -9.97 16.48
C LYS A 328 17.75 -9.16 16.96
N ASP A 329 16.58 -9.79 16.97
CA ASP A 329 15.29 -9.15 17.25
C ASP A 329 15.28 -8.42 18.59
N GLU A 330 15.93 -8.95 19.63
CA GLU A 330 15.99 -8.34 20.96
C GLU A 330 16.78 -7.02 20.98
N ALA A 331 17.74 -6.86 20.07
CA ALA A 331 18.60 -5.68 19.97
C ALA A 331 18.10 -4.64 18.97
N MET A 332 17.16 -5.01 18.09
CA MET A 332 16.65 -4.12 17.04
C MET A 332 15.97 -2.88 17.61
N ALA A 333 15.05 -3.05 18.56
CA ALA A 333 14.31 -1.92 19.14
C ALA A 333 15.24 -0.92 19.83
N GLU A 334 16.18 -1.40 20.65
CA GLU A 334 17.16 -0.55 21.35
C GLU A 334 18.08 0.19 20.38
N TRP A 335 18.52 -0.46 19.30
CA TRP A 335 19.34 0.19 18.29
C TRP A 335 18.58 1.28 17.53
N VAL A 336 17.35 1.01 17.09
CA VAL A 336 16.51 2.00 16.40
C VAL A 336 16.15 3.17 17.32
N GLU A 337 15.84 2.90 18.60
CA GLU A 337 15.59 3.94 19.60
C GLU A 337 16.80 4.86 19.78
N ARG A 338 18.02 4.31 19.84
CA ARG A 338 19.25 5.11 19.94
C ARG A 338 19.54 5.92 18.68
N LEU A 339 19.24 5.35 17.51
CA LEU A 339 19.40 6.01 16.21
C LEU A 339 18.48 7.23 16.10
N ILE A 340 17.20 7.08 16.48
CA ILE A 340 16.19 8.14 16.41
C ILE A 340 16.30 9.10 17.59
N GLY A 341 16.67 8.61 18.77
CA GLY A 341 16.67 9.36 20.03
C GLY A 341 15.30 9.49 20.69
N HIS A 342 14.32 8.68 20.29
CA HIS A 342 12.96 8.64 20.84
C HIS A 342 12.48 7.18 20.98
N PRO A 343 11.64 6.87 21.98
CA PRO A 343 11.08 5.53 22.14
C PRO A 343 10.30 5.07 20.93
N VAL A 344 10.62 3.88 20.45
CA VAL A 344 9.96 3.26 19.29
C VAL A 344 9.31 1.92 19.64
N THR A 345 8.27 1.58 18.89
CA THR A 345 7.69 0.24 18.92
C THR A 345 7.81 -0.42 17.56
N TYR A 346 7.98 -1.75 17.54
CA TYR A 346 7.81 -2.50 16.31
C TYR A 346 6.34 -2.37 15.88
N SER A 347 6.14 -1.96 14.64
CA SER A 347 4.82 -1.70 14.09
C SER A 347 4.88 -2.17 12.65
N PRO A 348 4.66 -3.45 12.33
CA PRO A 348 4.62 -3.88 10.94
C PRO A 348 3.49 -3.12 10.24
N LEU A 349 3.71 -2.68 9.00
CA LEU A 349 2.69 -1.92 8.27
C LEU A 349 1.40 -2.74 8.17
N PRO A 350 0.24 -2.15 8.53
CA PRO A 350 -1.01 -2.89 8.51
C PRO A 350 -1.33 -3.38 7.11
N ALA A 351 -2.03 -4.51 7.05
CA ALA A 351 -2.48 -5.14 5.82
C ALA A 351 -3.31 -4.20 4.93
N PHE A 352 -4.07 -3.29 5.56
CA PHE A 352 -4.93 -2.27 4.96
C PHE A 352 -4.84 -0.98 5.78
N VAL A 353 -4.43 0.12 5.14
CA VAL A 353 -5.03 1.42 5.39
C VAL A 353 -5.98 1.61 4.23
#